data_AF-A0A951W774-F1
#
_entry.id   AF-A0A951W774-F1
#
_cell.length_a   1.000
_cell.length_b   1.000
_cell.length_c   1.000
_cell.angle_alpha   90.00
_cell.angle_beta   90.00
_cell.angle_gamma   90.00
#
_symmetry.space_group_name_H-M   'P 1'
#
loop_
_entity.id
_entity.type
_entity.pdbx_description
1 polymer ?
#
loop_
_entity_poly.entity_id
_entity_poly.type
_entity_poly.pdbx_seq_one_letter_code
_entity_poly.pdbx_strand_id
1 'polypeptide(L)'
;MKKIKVFIACVFLIHSLCLFSQSTGKALEVYNLINEARSNPQAFLAKYKEEINTYKPQLIPLLEKSKSVKLVIWDKDLALNCKQTIDGSLNPIYAGKNKMCGFSSGNGSGYYNSTALYFVCDSYTHLLDEDDAYFGFYINSKGYAFIWGKSCETKKHEFEWNVTIDSSLVDFKLINTAANEPGLNAMDKEMIKELNFVRQYPQVYAGIVARYLVDKSNRNGLSKATYDAGNELIEELKVMQPASLLLPNRCLYDAAKKHGEDCKRRGFSDHTGSDGSSPFTRISKFCDGLSGNENIVGGRKNARALVIQLLIDSGISSRGHRYNMLNPEWSYVGCYGYEGGGMYNYIQNFASSGKK
;
A
#
# COMPACT_ATOMS: atom_id res chain seq x y z
N MET A 1 -39.53 2.91 -66.92
CA MET A 1 -38.19 2.90 -66.28
C MET A 1 -38.12 4.01 -65.22
N LYS A 2 -38.07 3.64 -63.94
CA LYS A 2 -38.06 4.57 -62.79
C LYS A 2 -36.68 5.23 -62.65
N LYS A 3 -36.61 6.57 -62.60
CA LYS A 3 -35.42 7.32 -62.19
C LYS A 3 -35.43 7.46 -60.67
N ILE A 4 -34.45 6.84 -60.00
CA ILE A 4 -34.26 6.88 -58.55
C ILE A 4 -33.53 8.18 -58.19
N LYS A 5 -34.12 8.93 -57.24
CA LYS A 5 -33.50 10.09 -56.59
C LYS A 5 -32.43 9.61 -55.62
N VAL A 6 -31.22 10.14 -55.70
CA VAL A 6 -30.19 9.99 -54.66
C VAL A 6 -30.22 11.26 -53.81
N PHE A 7 -30.68 11.12 -52.57
CA PHE A 7 -30.61 12.14 -51.53
C PHE A 7 -29.27 11.95 -50.81
N ILE A 8 -28.37 12.93 -50.93
CA ILE A 8 -27.13 12.95 -50.15
C ILE A 8 -27.49 13.50 -48.77
N ALA A 9 -27.59 12.62 -47.77
CA ALA A 9 -27.69 13.01 -46.38
C ALA A 9 -26.28 13.32 -45.86
N CYS A 10 -25.97 14.60 -45.65
CA CYS A 10 -24.81 15.02 -44.87
C CYS A 10 -25.00 14.58 -43.41
N VAL A 11 -24.39 13.46 -43.03
CA VAL A 11 -24.26 13.06 -41.63
C VAL A 11 -23.19 13.94 -40.99
N PHE A 12 -23.63 14.97 -40.27
CA PHE A 12 -22.80 15.63 -39.28
C PHE A 12 -22.53 14.63 -38.15
N LEU A 13 -21.33 14.05 -38.14
CA LEU A 13 -20.83 13.25 -37.02
C LEU A 13 -20.53 14.21 -35.86
N ILE A 14 -21.51 14.39 -34.99
CA ILE A 14 -21.36 15.02 -33.69
C ILE A 14 -20.30 14.21 -32.94
N HIS A 15 -19.09 14.75 -32.84
CA HIS A 15 -18.07 14.23 -31.93
C HIS A 15 -18.58 14.45 -30.51
N SER A 16 -19.16 13.41 -29.93
CA SER A 16 -19.37 13.35 -28.48
C SER A 16 -18.01 13.50 -27.82
N LEU A 17 -17.81 14.65 -27.16
CA LEU A 17 -16.73 14.95 -26.24
C LEU A 17 -16.79 13.98 -25.06
N CYS A 18 -16.22 12.80 -25.24
CA CYS A 18 -15.80 11.89 -24.19
C CYS A 18 -14.59 11.17 -24.77
N LEU A 19 -13.40 11.35 -24.19
CA LEU A 19 -12.25 10.43 -24.20
C LEU A 19 -10.95 11.21 -23.92
N PHE A 20 -10.60 11.34 -22.65
CA PHE A 20 -9.19 11.39 -22.23
C PHE A 20 -9.02 10.53 -20.98
N SER A 21 -9.35 9.24 -21.11
CA SER A 21 -8.57 8.19 -20.43
C SER A 21 -7.23 8.19 -21.14
N GLN A 22 -6.12 8.52 -20.47
CA GLN A 22 -4.80 8.61 -21.10
C GLN A 22 -4.31 7.22 -21.54
N SER A 23 -4.84 6.65 -22.61
CA SER A 23 -4.30 5.46 -23.28
C SER A 23 -3.31 5.86 -24.38
N THR A 24 -2.69 7.04 -24.28
CA THR A 24 -1.82 7.65 -25.29
C THR A 24 -0.63 8.34 -24.61
N GLY A 25 0.45 8.60 -25.36
CA GLY A 25 1.66 9.25 -24.82
C GLY A 25 2.31 8.42 -23.71
N LYS A 26 2.81 9.09 -22.67
CA LYS A 26 3.56 8.44 -21.58
C LYS A 26 2.82 7.30 -20.90
N ALA A 27 1.51 7.41 -20.73
CA ALA A 27 0.71 6.34 -20.14
C ALA A 27 0.67 5.06 -20.99
N LEU A 28 0.61 5.22 -22.33
CA LEU A 28 0.72 4.10 -23.26
C LEU A 28 2.13 3.51 -23.26
N GLU A 29 3.16 4.35 -23.17
CA GLU A 29 4.55 3.88 -23.04
C GLU A 29 4.75 3.04 -21.78
N VAL A 30 4.23 3.49 -20.62
CA VAL A 30 4.28 2.71 -19.37
C VAL A 30 3.59 1.36 -19.55
N TYR A 31 2.38 1.34 -20.10
CA TYR A 31 1.65 0.09 -20.37
C TYR A 31 2.40 -0.86 -21.30
N ASN A 32 3.01 -0.33 -22.37
CA ASN A 32 3.78 -1.12 -23.31
C ASN A 32 5.04 -1.70 -22.66
N LEU A 33 5.76 -0.91 -21.87
CA LEU A 33 6.96 -1.39 -21.16
C LEU A 33 6.61 -2.45 -20.11
N ILE A 34 5.49 -2.32 -19.41
CA ILE A 34 4.97 -3.37 -18.51
C ILE A 34 4.80 -4.68 -19.27
N ASN A 35 4.12 -4.65 -20.42
CA ASN A 35 3.87 -5.84 -21.21
C ASN A 35 5.13 -6.38 -21.90
N GLU A 36 6.09 -5.52 -22.27
CA GLU A 36 7.42 -5.94 -22.73
C GLU A 36 8.13 -6.74 -21.63
N ALA A 37 8.20 -6.20 -20.41
CA ALA A 37 8.80 -6.88 -19.26
C ALA A 37 8.11 -8.19 -18.91
N ARG A 38 6.77 -8.25 -18.98
CA ARG A 38 6.00 -9.47 -18.70
C ARG A 38 6.18 -10.53 -19.78
N SER A 39 6.27 -10.13 -21.04
CA SER A 39 6.43 -11.06 -22.16
C SER A 39 7.80 -11.74 -22.17
N ASN A 40 8.87 -10.99 -21.89
CA ASN A 40 10.24 -11.48 -21.89
C ASN A 40 11.11 -10.74 -20.85
N PRO A 41 11.07 -11.14 -19.57
CA PRO A 41 11.76 -10.45 -18.48
C PRO A 41 13.26 -10.27 -18.70
N GLN A 42 13.93 -11.31 -19.21
CA GLN A 42 15.38 -11.30 -19.44
C GLN A 42 15.77 -10.36 -20.58
N ALA A 43 15.01 -10.35 -21.69
CA ALA A 43 15.28 -9.41 -22.79
C ALA A 43 15.01 -7.96 -22.37
N PHE A 44 13.94 -7.72 -21.59
CA PHE A 44 13.66 -6.41 -21.01
C PHE A 44 14.79 -5.95 -20.10
N LEU A 45 15.28 -6.82 -19.21
CA LEU A 45 16.43 -6.52 -18.36
C LEU A 45 17.67 -6.20 -19.20
N ALA A 46 17.98 -7.00 -20.21
CA ALA A 46 19.15 -6.76 -21.07
C ALA A 46 19.11 -5.38 -21.74
N LYS A 47 17.92 -4.89 -22.08
CA LYS A 47 17.70 -3.59 -22.74
C LYS A 47 17.77 -2.40 -21.78
N TYR A 48 17.36 -2.57 -20.53
CA TYR A 48 17.12 -1.47 -19.57
C TYR A 48 17.92 -1.59 -18.26
N LYS A 49 18.98 -2.41 -18.22
CA LYS A 49 19.68 -2.78 -16.99
C LYS A 49 20.24 -1.56 -16.24
N GLU A 50 20.82 -0.61 -16.94
CA GLU A 50 21.49 0.55 -16.33
C GLU A 50 20.48 1.48 -15.64
N GLU A 51 19.36 1.76 -16.31
CA GLU A 51 18.28 2.58 -15.77
C GLU A 51 17.56 1.85 -14.63
N ILE A 52 17.29 0.55 -14.76
CA ILE A 52 16.70 -0.25 -13.68
C ILE A 52 17.61 -0.25 -12.46
N ASN A 53 18.92 -0.40 -12.62
CA ASN A 53 19.86 -0.34 -11.51
C ASN A 53 19.82 1.03 -10.79
N THR A 54 19.56 2.10 -11.54
CA THR A 54 19.44 3.46 -11.01
C THR A 54 18.10 3.69 -10.30
N TYR A 55 17.00 3.24 -10.90
CA TYR A 55 15.66 3.50 -10.37
C TYR A 55 15.24 2.51 -9.28
N LYS A 56 15.50 1.21 -9.50
CA LYS A 56 15.07 0.13 -8.63
C LYS A 56 15.94 -1.14 -8.80
N PRO A 57 17.15 -1.19 -8.21
CA PRO A 57 18.05 -2.33 -8.35
C PRO A 57 17.44 -3.66 -7.86
N GLN A 58 16.46 -3.61 -6.95
CA GLN A 58 15.72 -4.78 -6.46
C GLN A 58 14.94 -5.51 -7.57
N LEU A 59 14.62 -4.84 -8.68
CA LEU A 59 13.92 -5.45 -9.81
C LEU A 59 14.84 -6.36 -10.64
N ILE A 60 16.16 -6.14 -10.63
CA ILE A 60 17.12 -6.93 -11.40
C ILE A 60 17.03 -8.44 -11.07
N PRO A 61 17.22 -8.87 -9.82
CA PRO A 61 17.17 -10.30 -9.49
C PRO A 61 15.79 -10.93 -9.73
N LEU A 62 14.72 -10.12 -9.73
CA LEU A 62 13.38 -10.59 -10.08
C LEU A 62 13.26 -10.87 -11.57
N LEU A 63 13.71 -9.95 -12.43
CA LEU A 63 13.69 -10.14 -13.88
C LEU A 63 14.59 -11.29 -14.33
N GLU A 64 15.76 -11.46 -13.71
CA GLU A 64 16.69 -12.56 -14.03
C GLU A 64 16.05 -13.94 -13.84
N LYS A 65 15.28 -14.12 -12.75
CA LYS A 65 14.71 -15.41 -12.35
C LYS A 65 13.31 -15.67 -12.89
N SER A 66 12.62 -14.64 -13.38
CA SER A 66 11.21 -14.74 -13.75
C SER A 66 11.00 -15.36 -15.12
N LYS A 67 9.88 -16.05 -15.29
CA LYS A 67 9.43 -16.51 -16.60
C LYS A 67 8.45 -15.49 -17.19
N SER A 68 8.15 -15.64 -18.47
CA SER A 68 7.05 -14.92 -19.10
C SER A 68 5.75 -15.14 -18.33
N VAL A 69 4.98 -14.06 -18.12
CA VAL A 69 3.66 -14.08 -17.47
C VAL A 69 2.62 -13.44 -18.39
N LYS A 70 1.33 -13.70 -18.13
CA LYS A 70 0.23 -13.15 -18.93
C LYS A 70 0.32 -11.63 -19.00
N LEU A 71 0.10 -11.05 -20.19
CA LEU A 71 0.03 -9.61 -20.36
C LEU A 71 -1.12 -9.02 -19.54
N VAL A 72 -0.95 -7.80 -19.04
CA VAL A 72 -2.04 -7.05 -18.43
C VAL A 72 -2.89 -6.38 -19.50
N ILE A 73 -4.18 -6.23 -19.21
CA ILE A 73 -5.17 -5.56 -20.04
C ILE A 73 -5.31 -4.11 -19.58
N TRP A 74 -5.21 -3.16 -20.51
CA TRP A 74 -5.51 -1.77 -20.20
C TRP A 74 -6.99 -1.61 -19.81
N ASP A 75 -7.25 -1.07 -18.63
CA ASP A 75 -8.60 -0.75 -18.15
C ASP A 75 -8.77 0.77 -18.08
N LYS A 76 -9.62 1.29 -18.97
CA LYS A 76 -9.94 2.73 -19.07
C LYS A 76 -10.61 3.28 -17.82
N ASP A 77 -11.38 2.47 -17.10
CA ASP A 77 -12.12 2.88 -15.92
C ASP A 77 -11.18 2.89 -14.70
N LEU A 78 -10.16 2.03 -14.66
CA LEU A 78 -9.04 2.14 -13.73
C LEU A 78 -8.20 3.38 -14.02
N ALA A 79 -7.91 3.70 -15.29
CA ALA A 79 -7.20 4.92 -15.66
C ALA A 79 -7.99 6.18 -15.30
N LEU A 80 -9.32 6.16 -15.46
CA LEU A 80 -10.20 7.23 -14.99
C LEU A 80 -10.23 7.32 -13.46
N ASN A 81 -10.16 6.20 -12.75
CA ASN A 81 -10.01 6.17 -11.31
C ASN A 81 -8.69 6.84 -10.88
N CYS A 82 -7.57 6.51 -11.53
CA CYS A 82 -6.28 7.18 -11.32
C CYS A 82 -6.36 8.70 -11.55
N LYS A 83 -7.08 9.13 -12.61
CA LYS A 83 -7.30 10.55 -12.89
C LYS A 83 -8.04 11.26 -11.75
N GLN A 84 -9.10 10.64 -11.22
CA GLN A 84 -9.84 11.20 -10.09
C GLN A 84 -8.93 11.43 -8.88
N THR A 85 -8.03 10.50 -8.59
CA THR A 85 -7.01 10.66 -7.53
C THR A 85 -6.14 11.89 -7.76
N ILE A 86 -5.60 12.05 -8.98
CA ILE A 86 -4.72 13.19 -9.32
C ILE A 86 -5.45 14.53 -9.37
N ASP A 87 -6.77 14.49 -9.62
CA ASP A 87 -7.62 15.67 -9.53
C ASP A 87 -8.03 16.02 -8.08
N GLY A 88 -7.60 15.23 -7.09
CA GLY A 88 -7.81 15.50 -5.67
C GLY A 88 -8.99 14.76 -5.04
N SER A 89 -9.56 13.76 -5.73
CA SER A 89 -10.57 12.89 -5.11
C SER A 89 -9.92 11.99 -4.07
N LEU A 90 -10.37 12.12 -2.82
CA LEU A 90 -9.90 11.26 -1.72
C LEU A 90 -10.57 9.86 -1.73
N ASN A 91 -11.65 9.68 -2.50
CA ASN A 91 -12.35 8.40 -2.64
C ASN A 91 -12.74 8.15 -4.10
N PRO A 92 -11.77 7.91 -4.99
CA PRO A 92 -12.03 7.69 -6.41
C PRO A 92 -12.82 6.39 -6.61
N ILE A 93 -13.91 6.44 -7.37
CA ILE A 93 -14.79 5.28 -7.58
C ILE A 93 -14.44 4.60 -8.91
N TYR A 94 -14.26 3.27 -8.88
CA TYR A 94 -14.13 2.47 -10.08
C TYR A 94 -15.52 2.17 -10.64
N ALA A 95 -15.83 2.73 -11.82
CA ALA A 95 -17.13 2.57 -12.48
C ALA A 95 -17.14 1.46 -13.54
N GLY A 96 -16.03 0.74 -13.70
CA GLY A 96 -15.90 -0.28 -14.73
C GLY A 96 -16.68 -1.55 -14.40
N LYS A 97 -16.86 -2.38 -15.42
CA LYS A 97 -17.65 -3.63 -15.33
C LYS A 97 -16.79 -4.87 -15.18
N ASN A 98 -15.47 -4.73 -15.08
CA ASN A 98 -14.58 -5.88 -14.95
C ASN A 98 -14.79 -6.57 -13.60
N LYS A 99 -14.80 -7.90 -13.61
CA LYS A 99 -14.87 -8.73 -12.42
C LYS A 99 -13.48 -8.88 -11.82
N MET A 100 -12.96 -7.81 -11.22
CA MET A 100 -11.71 -7.84 -10.47
C MET A 100 -11.95 -8.32 -9.05
N CYS A 101 -11.03 -9.12 -8.52
CA CYS A 101 -11.05 -9.60 -7.14
C CYS A 101 -10.02 -8.86 -6.28
N GLY A 102 -10.16 -7.53 -6.26
CA GLY A 102 -9.27 -6.62 -5.56
C GLY A 102 -8.33 -5.86 -6.51
N PHE A 103 -7.66 -4.86 -5.96
CA PHE A 103 -6.69 -4.05 -6.68
C PHE A 103 -5.61 -3.53 -5.71
N SER A 104 -4.47 -3.15 -6.27
CA SER A 104 -3.43 -2.37 -5.59
C SER A 104 -3.24 -1.05 -6.31
N SER A 105 -2.96 0.02 -5.60
CA SER A 105 -2.84 1.37 -6.17
C SER A 105 -1.66 2.12 -5.59
N GLY A 106 -1.04 2.98 -6.39
CA GLY A 106 -0.02 3.91 -5.96
C GLY A 106 -0.19 5.26 -6.64
N ASN A 107 0.32 6.32 -6.02
CA ASN A 107 0.35 7.66 -6.60
C ASN A 107 1.54 8.48 -6.08
N GLY A 108 1.89 9.53 -6.80
CA GLY A 108 2.92 10.48 -6.38
C GLY A 108 2.86 11.81 -7.11
N SER A 109 3.43 12.84 -6.50
CA SER A 109 3.53 14.20 -7.04
C SER A 109 4.95 14.49 -7.56
N GLY A 110 5.08 15.42 -8.53
CA GLY A 110 6.39 15.98 -8.93
C GLY A 110 7.22 15.14 -9.91
N TYR A 111 6.83 13.90 -10.20
CA TYR A 111 7.55 13.01 -11.12
C TYR A 111 7.06 13.06 -12.57
N TYR A 112 6.24 14.03 -12.95
CA TYR A 112 5.61 14.07 -14.27
C TYR A 112 6.60 14.13 -15.45
N ASN A 113 7.82 14.59 -15.21
CA ASN A 113 8.91 14.62 -16.20
C ASN A 113 9.73 13.32 -16.27
N SER A 114 9.57 12.40 -15.31
CA SER A 114 10.27 11.12 -15.32
C SER A 114 9.94 10.30 -16.58
N THR A 115 10.85 9.42 -16.97
CA THR A 115 10.68 8.49 -18.10
C THR A 115 9.54 7.50 -17.80
N ALA A 116 8.96 6.89 -18.85
CA ALA A 116 7.98 5.82 -18.65
C ALA A 116 8.54 4.65 -17.82
N LEU A 117 9.81 4.30 -18.04
CA LEU A 117 10.50 3.22 -17.32
C LEU A 117 10.57 3.47 -15.81
N TYR A 118 10.68 4.72 -15.35
CA TYR A 118 10.66 5.05 -13.92
C TYR A 118 9.38 4.52 -13.25
N PHE A 119 8.21 4.70 -13.87
CA PHE A 119 6.92 4.26 -13.32
C PHE A 119 6.74 2.74 -13.35
N VAL A 120 7.34 2.08 -14.34
CA VAL A 120 7.44 0.62 -14.37
C VAL A 120 8.24 0.11 -13.16
N CYS A 121 9.37 0.79 -12.85
CA CYS A 121 10.23 0.45 -11.72
C CYS A 121 9.59 0.79 -10.36
N ASP A 122 8.79 1.84 -10.29
CA ASP A 122 8.09 2.23 -9.05
C ASP A 122 7.05 1.18 -8.62
N SER A 123 6.43 0.52 -9.59
CA SER A 123 5.43 -0.54 -9.40
C SER A 123 5.98 -1.97 -9.52
N TYR A 124 7.30 -2.15 -9.38
CA TYR A 124 8.01 -3.41 -9.70
C TYR A 124 7.48 -4.68 -9.02
N THR A 125 6.84 -4.59 -7.84
CA THR A 125 6.29 -5.76 -7.14
C THR A 125 5.07 -6.36 -7.84
N HIS A 126 4.39 -5.59 -8.69
CA HIS A 126 3.26 -6.04 -9.49
C HIS A 126 3.68 -6.47 -10.90
N LEU A 127 4.83 -5.99 -11.37
CA LEU A 127 5.29 -6.15 -12.74
C LEU A 127 5.22 -7.61 -13.21
N LEU A 128 5.61 -8.55 -12.36
CA LEU A 128 5.67 -10.00 -12.65
C LEU A 128 4.69 -10.81 -11.79
N ASP A 129 3.71 -10.16 -11.15
CA ASP A 129 2.64 -10.86 -10.43
C ASP A 129 1.62 -11.40 -11.46
N GLU A 130 1.42 -12.72 -11.45
CA GLU A 130 0.50 -13.44 -12.34
C GLU A 130 -0.97 -13.15 -12.02
N ASP A 131 -1.27 -12.74 -10.78
CA ASP A 131 -2.63 -12.41 -10.36
C ASP A 131 -3.06 -11.05 -10.91
N ASP A 132 -2.12 -10.16 -11.25
CA ASP A 132 -2.42 -8.85 -11.84
C ASP A 132 -2.78 -9.01 -13.32
N ALA A 133 -4.03 -8.67 -13.64
CA ALA A 133 -4.64 -8.88 -14.96
C ALA A 133 -5.04 -7.58 -15.66
N TYR A 134 -5.28 -6.52 -14.89
CA TYR A 134 -5.71 -5.21 -15.41
C TYR A 134 -4.77 -4.12 -14.95
N PHE A 135 -4.60 -3.09 -15.78
CA PHE A 135 -3.77 -1.94 -15.44
C PHE A 135 -4.46 -0.64 -15.86
N GLY A 136 -4.47 0.33 -14.93
CA GLY A 136 -4.82 1.71 -15.20
C GLY A 136 -3.68 2.62 -14.79
N PHE A 137 -3.44 3.66 -15.58
CA PHE A 137 -2.41 4.66 -15.30
C PHE A 137 -2.89 6.04 -15.74
N TYR A 138 -2.50 7.06 -14.99
CA TYR A 138 -2.75 8.45 -15.36
C TYR A 138 -1.60 9.33 -14.88
N ILE A 139 -1.19 10.32 -15.70
CA ILE A 139 -0.14 11.28 -15.35
C ILE A 139 -0.41 12.66 -15.93
N ASN A 140 -0.22 13.71 -15.13
CA ASN A 140 -0.21 15.09 -15.61
C ASN A 140 0.82 15.91 -14.81
N SER A 141 0.84 17.24 -14.99
CA SER A 141 1.77 18.12 -14.29
C SER A 141 1.63 18.12 -12.76
N LYS A 142 0.49 17.67 -12.21
CA LYS A 142 0.28 17.56 -10.76
C LYS A 142 0.89 16.28 -10.18
N GLY A 143 0.93 15.20 -10.95
CA GLY A 143 1.40 13.91 -10.47
C GLY A 143 0.96 12.73 -11.34
N TYR A 144 1.13 11.53 -10.81
CA TYR A 144 0.77 10.27 -11.45
C TYR A 144 0.08 9.32 -10.47
N ALA A 145 -0.78 8.44 -10.99
CA ALA A 145 -1.38 7.35 -10.25
C ALA A 145 -1.46 6.10 -11.13
N PHE A 146 -1.37 4.93 -10.50
CA PHE A 146 -1.53 3.63 -11.13
C PHE A 146 -2.38 2.71 -10.29
N ILE A 147 -3.10 1.80 -10.95
CA ILE A 147 -3.87 0.74 -10.31
C ILE A 147 -3.65 -0.57 -11.05
N TRP A 148 -3.32 -1.61 -10.28
CA TRP A 148 -3.23 -2.99 -10.72
C TRP A 148 -4.48 -3.73 -10.27
N GLY A 149 -5.28 -4.19 -11.22
CA GLY A 149 -6.49 -4.96 -10.98
C GLY A 149 -6.22 -6.47 -11.00
N LYS A 150 -6.66 -7.18 -9.97
CA LYS A 150 -6.40 -8.62 -9.82
C LYS A 150 -7.49 -9.49 -10.45
N SER A 151 -7.06 -10.58 -11.06
CA SER A 151 -7.94 -11.68 -11.47
C SER A 151 -8.59 -12.34 -10.25
N CYS A 152 -9.78 -12.91 -10.45
CA CYS A 152 -10.42 -13.76 -9.45
C CYS A 152 -9.83 -15.18 -9.40
N GLU A 153 -9.11 -15.59 -10.44
CA GLU A 153 -8.40 -16.86 -10.52
C GLU A 153 -7.00 -16.74 -9.92
N THR A 154 -6.93 -16.46 -8.61
CA THR A 154 -5.63 -16.30 -7.94
C THR A 154 -5.06 -17.65 -7.54
N LYS A 155 -3.78 -17.89 -7.84
CA LYS A 155 -3.08 -19.05 -7.30
C LYS A 155 -2.93 -18.91 -5.79
N LYS A 156 -3.27 -19.97 -5.05
CA LYS A 156 -3.09 -20.02 -3.60
C LYS A 156 -1.78 -20.70 -3.25
N HIS A 157 -1.06 -20.09 -2.33
CA HIS A 157 0.22 -20.57 -1.82
C HIS A 157 0.05 -21.13 -0.41
N GLU A 158 0.52 -22.36 -0.23
CA GLU A 158 0.62 -23.00 1.08
C GLU A 158 1.81 -22.41 1.84
N PHE A 159 1.68 -22.32 3.16
CA PHE A 159 2.74 -21.85 4.04
C PHE A 159 2.79 -22.74 5.27
N GLU A 160 3.96 -23.31 5.51
CA GLU A 160 4.21 -24.21 6.64
C GLU A 160 5.24 -23.61 7.58
N TRP A 161 4.97 -23.76 8.88
CA TRP A 161 5.88 -23.37 9.94
C TRP A 161 5.66 -24.27 11.15
N ASN A 162 6.70 -24.95 11.60
CA ASN A 162 6.63 -25.95 12.67
C ASN A 162 7.52 -25.61 13.88
N VAL A 163 8.01 -24.38 13.99
CA VAL A 163 8.84 -23.96 15.13
C VAL A 163 7.94 -23.46 16.26
N THR A 164 8.12 -24.04 17.44
CA THR A 164 7.49 -23.58 18.68
C THR A 164 7.97 -22.16 19.01
N ILE A 165 7.02 -21.27 19.31
CA ILE A 165 7.38 -19.92 19.78
C ILE A 165 7.73 -19.99 21.25
N ASP A 166 8.98 -19.68 21.57
CA ASP A 166 9.39 -19.40 22.93
C ASP A 166 9.20 -17.91 23.24
N SER A 167 8.25 -17.63 24.15
CA SER A 167 8.02 -16.28 24.66
C SER A 167 8.42 -16.14 26.14
N SER A 168 9.20 -17.08 26.69
CA SER A 168 9.57 -17.09 28.11
C SER A 168 10.40 -15.87 28.54
N LEU A 169 11.17 -15.30 27.62
CA LEU A 169 12.01 -14.12 27.84
C LEU A 169 11.31 -12.78 27.57
N VAL A 170 10.02 -12.81 27.19
CA VAL A 170 9.27 -11.58 26.89
C VAL A 170 8.82 -10.92 28.19
N ASP A 171 9.33 -9.73 28.47
CA ASP A 171 8.86 -8.88 29.57
C ASP A 171 7.62 -8.08 29.12
N PHE A 172 6.44 -8.66 29.37
CA PHE A 172 5.17 -8.01 29.06
C PHE A 172 4.89 -6.75 29.87
N LYS A 173 5.56 -6.56 31.02
CA LYS A 173 5.42 -5.35 31.82
C LYS A 173 6.23 -4.22 31.19
N LEU A 174 7.43 -4.51 30.69
CA LEU A 174 8.31 -3.55 30.01
C LEU A 174 7.67 -2.97 28.75
N ILE A 175 7.08 -3.82 27.89
CA ILE A 175 6.50 -3.36 26.61
C ILE A 175 5.16 -2.64 26.76
N ASN A 176 4.51 -2.76 27.92
CA ASN A 176 3.21 -2.15 28.21
C ASN A 176 3.35 -0.70 28.71
N THR A 177 4.00 0.13 27.91
CA THR A 177 4.29 1.54 28.22
C THR A 177 3.02 2.38 28.40
N ALA A 178 1.89 1.95 27.81
CA ALA A 178 0.60 2.64 27.88
C ALA A 178 -0.33 2.16 29.01
N ALA A 179 0.11 1.24 29.88
CA ALA A 179 -0.73 0.60 30.90
C ALA A 179 -1.54 1.62 31.73
N ASN A 180 -0.86 2.65 32.21
CA ASN A 180 -1.40 3.64 33.14
C ASN A 180 -1.84 4.95 32.47
N GLU A 181 -1.82 5.02 31.14
CA GLU A 181 -2.17 6.25 30.43
C GLU A 181 -3.66 6.59 30.56
N PRO A 182 -4.01 7.76 31.11
CA PRO A 182 -5.38 8.20 31.20
C PRO A 182 -5.91 8.63 29.82
N GLY A 183 -7.16 8.26 29.54
CA GLY A 183 -7.84 8.65 28.30
C GLY A 183 -7.62 7.74 27.09
N LEU A 184 -6.69 6.77 27.17
CA LEU A 184 -6.59 5.69 26.17
C LEU A 184 -7.55 4.55 26.51
N ASN A 185 -8.26 4.05 25.50
CA ASN A 185 -9.09 2.85 25.67
C ASN A 185 -8.22 1.58 25.67
N ALA A 186 -8.80 0.44 26.07
CA ALA A 186 -8.06 -0.83 26.17
C ALA A 186 -7.44 -1.28 24.82
N MET A 187 -8.13 -1.02 23.70
CA MET A 187 -7.68 -1.39 22.36
C MET A 187 -6.48 -0.52 21.92
N ASP A 188 -6.50 0.78 22.23
CA ASP A 188 -5.40 1.71 21.97
C ASP A 188 -4.15 1.35 22.80
N LYS A 189 -4.33 0.99 24.07
CA LYS A 189 -3.25 0.48 24.93
C LYS A 189 -2.66 -0.83 24.38
N GLU A 190 -3.53 -1.75 23.95
CA GLU A 190 -3.11 -3.02 23.36
C GLU A 190 -2.34 -2.81 22.04
N MET A 191 -2.75 -1.84 21.22
CA MET A 191 -2.05 -1.47 20.00
C MET A 191 -0.62 -1.01 20.29
N ILE A 192 -0.43 -0.12 21.27
CA ILE A 192 0.91 0.37 21.66
C ILE A 192 1.77 -0.77 22.22
N LYS A 193 1.19 -1.63 23.07
CA LYS A 193 1.88 -2.81 23.60
C LYS A 193 2.34 -3.76 22.49
N GLU A 194 1.51 -4.00 21.49
CA GLU A 194 1.83 -4.90 20.36
C GLU A 194 2.91 -4.29 19.44
N LEU A 195 2.88 -2.98 19.19
CA LEU A 195 3.96 -2.27 18.48
C LEU A 195 5.29 -2.41 19.24
N ASN A 196 5.28 -2.27 20.57
CA ASN A 196 6.47 -2.48 21.38
C ASN A 196 6.93 -3.93 21.42
N PHE A 197 6.01 -4.90 21.29
CA PHE A 197 6.36 -6.32 21.25
C PHE A 197 7.25 -6.63 20.04
N VAL A 198 6.83 -6.24 18.82
CA VAL A 198 7.66 -6.48 17.63
C VAL A 198 8.99 -5.73 17.68
N ARG A 199 9.01 -4.53 18.27
CA ARG A 199 10.24 -3.71 18.39
C ARG A 199 11.25 -4.29 19.38
N GLN A 200 10.81 -4.78 20.53
CA GLN A 200 11.71 -5.30 21.57
C GLN A 200 12.07 -6.77 21.40
N TYR A 201 11.17 -7.57 20.83
CA TYR A 201 11.35 -9.01 20.68
C TYR A 201 11.11 -9.47 19.24
N PRO A 202 11.82 -8.91 18.24
CA PRO A 202 11.54 -9.18 16.83
C PRO A 202 11.69 -10.67 16.47
N GLN A 203 12.64 -11.39 17.05
CA GLN A 203 12.83 -12.83 16.80
C GLN A 203 11.64 -13.67 17.28
N VAL A 204 11.09 -13.35 18.45
CA VAL A 204 9.87 -14.00 18.96
C VAL A 204 8.70 -13.67 18.04
N TYR A 205 8.61 -12.40 17.62
CA TYR A 205 7.56 -11.91 16.75
C TYR A 205 7.62 -12.51 15.34
N ALA A 206 8.80 -12.88 14.84
CA ALA A 206 8.97 -13.60 13.56
C ALA A 206 8.17 -14.91 13.56
N GLY A 207 8.23 -15.67 14.65
CA GLY A 207 7.40 -16.85 14.80
C GLY A 207 5.90 -16.52 14.83
N ILE A 208 5.51 -15.39 15.45
CA ILE A 208 4.10 -14.98 15.57
C ILE A 208 3.54 -14.68 14.19
N VAL A 209 4.31 -13.96 13.37
CA VAL A 209 4.01 -13.74 11.95
C VAL A 209 3.89 -15.07 11.20
N ALA A 210 4.84 -15.99 11.39
CA ALA A 210 4.80 -17.29 10.72
C ALA A 210 3.54 -18.11 11.10
N ARG A 211 3.17 -18.14 12.38
CA ARG A 211 1.89 -18.76 12.83
C ARG A 211 0.68 -18.09 12.20
N TYR A 212 0.67 -16.76 12.14
CA TYR A 212 -0.41 -16.02 11.47
C TYR A 212 -0.53 -16.39 9.98
N LEU A 213 0.60 -16.58 9.29
CA LEU A 213 0.62 -17.01 7.89
C LEU A 213 0.14 -18.45 7.71
N VAL A 214 0.51 -19.39 8.60
CA VAL A 214 -0.03 -20.76 8.63
C VAL A 214 -1.55 -20.72 8.77
N ASP A 215 -2.08 -20.01 9.77
CA ASP A 215 -3.53 -19.91 10.00
C ASP A 215 -4.28 -19.29 8.82
N LYS A 216 -3.67 -18.31 8.14
CA LYS A 216 -4.26 -17.70 6.94
C LYS A 216 -4.19 -18.65 5.75
N SER A 217 -3.08 -19.36 5.59
CA SER A 217 -2.87 -20.36 4.54
C SER A 217 -3.84 -21.54 4.66
N ASN A 218 -4.00 -22.11 5.85
CA ASN A 218 -4.92 -23.22 6.10
C ASN A 218 -6.40 -22.88 5.86
N ARG A 219 -6.78 -21.60 5.97
CA ARG A 219 -8.17 -21.18 5.73
C ARG A 219 -8.48 -20.99 4.26
N ASN A 220 -7.66 -20.23 3.54
CA ASN A 220 -7.98 -19.76 2.19
C ASN A 220 -6.77 -19.77 1.23
N GLY A 221 -5.63 -20.29 1.67
CA GLY A 221 -4.32 -20.08 1.05
C GLY A 221 -3.84 -18.63 1.11
N LEU A 222 -2.57 -18.41 0.77
CA LEU A 222 -2.00 -17.07 0.64
C LEU A 222 -1.99 -16.63 -0.83
N SER A 223 -2.17 -15.33 -1.09
CA SER A 223 -1.75 -14.77 -2.38
C SER A 223 -0.22 -14.77 -2.46
N LYS A 224 0.33 -14.74 -3.68
CA LYS A 224 1.79 -14.61 -3.88
C LYS A 224 2.36 -13.40 -3.12
N ALA A 225 1.71 -12.24 -3.24
CA ALA A 225 2.12 -11.02 -2.56
C ALA A 225 2.12 -11.14 -1.02
N THR A 226 1.23 -11.93 -0.41
CA THR A 226 1.26 -12.17 1.04
C THR A 226 2.33 -13.18 1.42
N TYR A 227 2.50 -14.24 0.62
CA TYR A 227 3.51 -15.26 0.83
C TYR A 227 4.93 -14.66 0.78
N ASP A 228 5.24 -13.91 -0.28
CA ASP A 228 6.57 -13.32 -0.47
C ASP A 228 6.88 -12.29 0.63
N ALA A 229 5.97 -11.33 0.86
CA ALA A 229 6.18 -10.28 1.84
C ALA A 229 6.21 -10.79 3.28
N GLY A 230 5.50 -11.88 3.57
CA GLY A 230 5.52 -12.58 4.85
C GLY A 230 6.87 -13.28 5.11
N ASN A 231 7.41 -13.98 4.12
CA ASN A 231 8.75 -14.60 4.22
C ASN A 231 9.83 -13.54 4.41
N GLU A 232 9.78 -12.47 3.61
CA GLU A 232 10.68 -11.31 3.72
C GLU A 232 10.68 -10.73 5.15
N LEU A 233 9.49 -10.47 5.71
CA LEU A 233 9.35 -9.98 7.08
C LEU A 233 9.93 -10.95 8.11
N ILE A 234 9.68 -12.26 7.97
CA ILE A 234 10.19 -13.26 8.92
C ILE A 234 11.72 -13.25 8.93
N GLU A 235 12.36 -13.21 7.76
CA GLU A 235 13.82 -13.15 7.67
C GLU A 235 14.39 -11.84 8.22
N GLU A 236 13.74 -10.69 7.95
CA GLU A 236 14.13 -9.40 8.54
C GLU A 236 14.05 -9.45 10.08
N LEU A 237 12.94 -9.94 10.64
CA LEU A 237 12.74 -10.00 12.09
C LEU A 237 13.69 -10.96 12.81
N LYS A 238 14.15 -12.03 12.15
CA LYS A 238 15.14 -12.97 12.73
C LYS A 238 16.47 -12.30 13.03
N VAL A 239 16.89 -11.34 12.20
CA VAL A 239 18.20 -10.67 12.32
C VAL A 239 18.11 -9.26 12.93
N MET A 240 16.89 -8.71 13.03
CA MET A 240 16.65 -7.39 13.59
C MET A 240 17.07 -7.32 15.07
N GLN A 241 17.77 -6.25 15.44
CA GLN A 241 18.07 -5.94 16.83
C GLN A 241 16.88 -5.25 17.51
N PRO A 242 16.70 -5.42 18.83
CA PRO A 242 15.67 -4.68 19.58
C PRO A 242 15.77 -3.17 19.36
N ALA A 243 14.65 -2.54 19.00
CA ALA A 243 14.52 -1.09 18.78
C ALA A 243 13.85 -0.41 19.97
N SER A 244 14.14 0.87 20.19
CA SER A 244 13.60 1.67 21.31
C SER A 244 12.10 1.50 21.53
N LEU A 245 11.68 1.40 22.79
CA LEU A 245 10.27 1.41 23.17
C LEU A 245 9.60 2.71 22.73
N LEU A 246 8.39 2.58 22.21
CA LEU A 246 7.49 3.70 21.95
C LEU A 246 6.76 4.06 23.24
N LEU A 247 6.86 5.34 23.61
CA LEU A 247 6.11 5.91 24.70
C LEU A 247 4.80 6.54 24.16
N PRO A 248 3.67 6.30 24.84
CA PRO A 248 2.43 6.98 24.50
C PRO A 248 2.61 8.50 24.60
N ASN A 249 2.10 9.25 23.63
CA ASN A 249 2.16 10.71 23.66
C ASN A 249 0.78 11.32 23.36
N ARG A 250 0.34 12.22 24.24
CA ARG A 250 -1.00 12.79 24.21
C ARG A 250 -1.27 13.63 22.95
N CYS A 251 -0.33 14.47 22.52
CA CYS A 251 -0.56 15.30 21.34
C CYS A 251 -0.62 14.46 20.05
N LEU A 252 0.18 13.38 19.96
CA LEU A 252 0.09 12.44 18.84
C LEU A 252 -1.25 11.71 18.82
N TYR A 253 -1.75 11.31 19.99
CA TYR A 253 -3.07 10.71 20.13
C TYR A 253 -4.17 11.68 19.68
N ASP A 254 -4.12 12.93 20.11
CA ASP A 254 -5.12 13.94 19.74
C ASP A 254 -5.08 14.25 18.22
N ALA A 255 -3.88 14.26 17.61
CA ALA A 255 -3.74 14.35 16.15
C ALA A 255 -4.33 13.14 15.43
N ALA A 256 -4.05 11.92 15.91
CA ALA A 256 -4.59 10.67 15.37
C ALA A 256 -6.12 10.60 15.51
N LYS A 257 -6.65 11.06 16.66
CA LYS A 257 -8.07 11.15 16.95
C LYS A 257 -8.79 12.12 16.01
N LYS A 258 -8.27 13.34 15.85
CA LYS A 258 -8.84 14.31 14.90
C LYS A 258 -8.95 13.72 13.49
N HIS A 259 -7.91 13.02 13.04
CA HIS A 259 -7.91 12.41 11.71
C HIS A 259 -8.81 11.18 11.60
N GLY A 260 -8.86 10.35 12.64
CA GLY A 260 -9.76 9.20 12.69
C GLY A 260 -11.24 9.60 12.70
N GLU A 261 -11.60 10.65 13.45
CA GLU A 261 -12.95 11.22 13.45
C GLU A 261 -13.32 11.83 12.08
N ASP A 262 -12.35 12.44 11.39
CA ASP A 262 -12.53 12.91 10.02
C ASP A 262 -12.81 11.76 9.04
N CYS A 263 -11.97 10.73 9.06
CA CYS A 263 -12.16 9.52 8.24
C CYS A 263 -13.51 8.84 8.53
N LYS A 264 -13.88 8.71 9.82
CA LYS A 264 -15.17 8.17 10.24
C LYS A 264 -16.34 8.95 9.66
N ARG A 265 -16.31 10.29 9.75
CA ARG A 265 -17.36 11.16 9.23
C ARG A 265 -17.47 11.08 7.70
N ARG A 266 -16.34 10.93 7.00
CA ARG A 266 -16.31 10.74 5.54
C ARG A 266 -16.75 9.35 5.09
N GLY A 267 -16.61 8.34 5.95
CA GLY A 267 -16.93 6.94 5.64
C GLY A 267 -15.81 6.18 4.93
N PHE A 268 -14.62 6.77 4.80
CA PHE A 268 -13.43 6.16 4.21
C PHE A 268 -12.16 6.79 4.79
N SER A 269 -11.04 6.08 4.69
CA SER A 269 -9.74 6.54 5.20
C SER A 269 -8.82 7.00 4.07
N ASP A 270 -8.07 8.07 4.31
CA ASP A 270 -6.98 8.56 3.46
C ASP A 270 -5.96 9.27 4.37
N HIS A 271 -4.68 9.32 4.00
CA HIS A 271 -3.68 10.08 4.76
C HIS A 271 -3.93 11.60 4.75
N THR A 272 -4.65 12.10 3.75
CA THR A 272 -5.07 13.49 3.62
C THR A 272 -6.38 13.70 4.37
N GLY A 273 -6.40 14.70 5.25
CA GLY A 273 -7.63 15.11 5.93
C GLY A 273 -8.58 15.87 5.00
N SER A 274 -9.87 15.95 5.35
CA SER A 274 -10.84 16.79 4.62
C SER A 274 -10.43 18.27 4.52
N ASP A 275 -9.58 18.74 5.42
CA ASP A 275 -9.02 20.08 5.45
C ASP A 275 -7.73 20.22 4.61
N GLY A 276 -7.36 19.19 3.84
CA GLY A 276 -6.16 19.15 3.03
C GLY A 276 -4.87 18.90 3.81
N SER A 277 -4.95 18.71 5.13
CA SER A 277 -3.76 18.46 5.94
C SER A 277 -3.11 17.12 5.61
N SER A 278 -1.78 17.10 5.55
CA SER A 278 -0.98 15.87 5.53
C SER A 278 -0.75 15.34 6.96
N PRO A 279 -0.32 14.09 7.15
CA PRO A 279 0.07 13.59 8.48
C PRO A 279 1.14 14.47 9.14
N PHE A 280 2.13 14.92 8.38
CA PHE A 280 3.20 15.80 8.87
C PHE A 280 2.65 17.13 9.40
N THR A 281 1.78 17.77 8.61
CA THR A 281 1.15 19.03 8.99
C THR A 281 0.27 18.87 10.23
N ARG A 282 -0.46 17.74 10.34
CA ARG A 282 -1.28 17.44 11.53
C ARG A 282 -0.41 17.22 12.76
N ILE A 283 0.63 16.39 12.66
CA ILE A 283 1.54 16.11 13.77
C ILE A 283 2.22 17.40 14.24
N SER A 284 2.82 18.18 13.34
CA SER A 284 3.48 19.43 13.73
C SER A 284 2.53 20.47 14.32
N LYS A 285 1.25 20.46 13.93
CA LYS A 285 0.24 21.38 14.50
C LYS A 285 -0.19 21.01 15.93
N PHE A 286 -0.22 19.72 16.25
CA PHE A 286 -0.61 19.25 17.59
C PHE A 286 0.60 19.11 18.52
N CYS A 287 1.76 18.80 17.97
CA CYS A 287 2.98 18.46 18.68
C CYS A 287 4.14 19.35 18.24
N ASP A 288 4.21 20.55 18.81
CA ASP A 288 5.30 21.49 18.52
C ASP A 288 6.68 20.84 18.79
N GLY A 289 7.57 20.93 17.80
CA GLY A 289 8.93 20.39 17.89
C GLY A 289 9.06 18.88 17.61
N LEU A 290 7.95 18.18 17.33
CA LEU A 290 8.00 16.79 16.87
C LEU A 290 7.81 16.70 15.35
N SER A 291 8.56 15.76 14.76
CA SER A 291 8.40 15.34 13.37
C SER A 291 8.08 13.85 13.36
N GLY A 292 7.16 13.45 12.49
CA GLY A 292 6.58 12.11 12.56
C GLY A 292 6.02 11.60 11.25
N ASN A 293 5.41 10.43 11.30
CA ASN A 293 4.76 9.79 10.17
C ASN A 293 3.54 8.98 10.65
N GLU A 294 2.67 8.56 9.72
CA GLU A 294 1.40 7.94 10.03
C GLU A 294 1.22 6.60 9.31
N ASN A 295 0.66 5.62 10.02
CA ASN A 295 0.08 4.43 9.42
C ASN A 295 -1.44 4.43 9.62
N ILE A 296 -2.16 3.90 8.62
CA ILE A 296 -3.60 3.67 8.69
C ILE A 296 -3.88 2.20 8.39
N VAL A 297 -4.72 1.56 9.19
CA VAL A 297 -5.14 0.17 8.94
C VAL A 297 -6.59 -0.03 9.32
N GLY A 298 -7.30 -0.80 8.50
CA GLY A 298 -8.67 -1.25 8.77
C GLY A 298 -8.76 -2.77 8.76
N GLY A 299 -9.59 -3.34 9.63
CA GLY A 299 -9.82 -4.78 9.67
C GLY A 299 -10.58 -5.27 10.89
N ARG A 300 -10.28 -6.50 11.32
CA ARG A 300 -10.85 -7.08 12.54
C ARG A 300 -10.31 -6.34 13.76
N LYS A 301 -11.16 -6.14 14.77
CA LYS A 301 -10.81 -5.49 16.05
C LYS A 301 -9.85 -6.36 16.88
N ASN A 302 -8.58 -6.39 16.48
CA ASN A 302 -7.51 -7.18 17.09
C ASN A 302 -6.15 -6.53 16.78
N ALA A 303 -5.43 -6.04 17.79
CA ALA A 303 -4.19 -5.28 17.62
C ALA A 303 -3.13 -6.10 16.87
N ARG A 304 -2.89 -7.33 17.33
CA ARG A 304 -1.93 -8.26 16.71
C ARG A 304 -2.18 -8.47 15.23
N ALA A 305 -3.42 -8.76 14.84
CA ALA A 305 -3.78 -8.97 13.45
C ALA A 305 -3.52 -7.71 12.59
N LEU A 306 -3.85 -6.53 13.12
CA LEU A 306 -3.66 -5.26 12.42
C LEU A 306 -2.17 -4.86 12.32
N VAL A 307 -1.39 -5.08 13.38
CA VAL A 307 0.08 -4.89 13.36
C VAL A 307 0.72 -5.85 12.37
N ILE A 308 0.38 -7.14 12.40
CA ILE A 308 0.90 -8.13 11.43
C ILE A 308 0.50 -7.76 10.00
N GLN A 309 -0.72 -7.25 9.76
CA GLN A 309 -1.15 -6.79 8.44
C GLN A 309 -0.25 -5.64 7.92
N LEU A 310 -0.01 -4.62 8.75
CA LEU A 310 0.87 -3.51 8.41
C LEU A 310 2.34 -3.92 8.28
N LEU A 311 2.79 -4.91 9.05
CA LEU A 311 4.16 -5.44 8.94
C LEU A 311 4.32 -6.25 7.66
N ILE A 312 3.39 -7.15 7.32
CA ILE A 312 3.47 -7.91 6.07
C ILE A 312 3.42 -6.94 4.89
N ASP A 313 2.56 -5.93 4.95
CA ASP A 313 2.43 -4.87 3.94
C ASP A 313 2.22 -5.44 2.52
N SER A 314 1.33 -6.43 2.44
CA SER A 314 1.12 -7.24 1.24
C SER A 314 0.66 -6.39 0.06
N GLY A 315 1.40 -6.47 -1.05
CA GLY A 315 1.10 -5.69 -2.26
C GLY A 315 1.67 -4.27 -2.26
N ILE A 316 2.41 -3.84 -1.23
CA ILE A 316 2.99 -2.50 -1.14
C ILE A 316 4.51 -2.58 -1.30
N SER A 317 5.01 -2.11 -2.45
CA SER A 317 6.42 -2.28 -2.85
C SER A 317 7.43 -1.66 -1.90
N SER A 318 7.08 -0.53 -1.28
CA SER A 318 7.95 0.22 -0.37
C SER A 318 8.04 -0.39 1.03
N ARG A 319 7.11 -1.28 1.40
CA ARG A 319 6.88 -1.72 2.79
C ARG A 319 6.80 -0.55 3.77
N GLY A 320 6.25 0.58 3.31
CA GLY A 320 6.31 1.85 4.03
C GLY A 320 5.70 1.75 5.43
N HIS A 321 4.62 0.97 5.60
CA HIS A 321 4.00 0.79 6.89
C HIS A 321 4.89 -0.01 7.85
N ARG A 322 5.51 -1.09 7.37
CA ARG A 322 6.46 -1.92 8.13
C ARG A 322 7.61 -1.06 8.62
N TYR A 323 8.31 -0.39 7.72
CA TYR A 323 9.49 0.38 8.07
C TYR A 323 9.15 1.60 8.93
N ASN A 324 7.95 2.16 8.80
CA ASN A 324 7.49 3.18 9.75
C ASN A 324 7.35 2.61 11.17
N MET A 325 6.73 1.44 11.36
CA MET A 325 6.57 0.83 12.71
C MET A 325 7.91 0.37 13.31
N LEU A 326 8.83 -0.10 12.47
CA LEU A 326 10.12 -0.64 12.90
C LEU A 326 11.23 0.40 12.97
N ASN A 327 10.99 1.65 12.58
CA ASN A 327 12.00 2.70 12.57
C ASN A 327 12.55 2.92 14.00
N PRO A 328 13.87 2.67 14.23
CA PRO A 328 14.46 2.77 15.57
C PRO A 328 14.50 4.20 16.12
N GLU A 329 14.39 5.21 15.24
CA GLU A 329 14.44 6.63 15.61
C GLU A 329 13.16 7.11 16.31
N TRP A 330 12.05 6.38 16.19
CA TRP A 330 10.81 6.75 16.86
C TRP A 330 10.89 6.53 18.37
N SER A 331 10.45 7.54 19.11
CA SER A 331 10.38 7.50 20.58
C SER A 331 8.95 7.58 21.09
N TYR A 332 8.04 8.16 20.31
CA TYR A 332 6.67 8.43 20.71
C TYR A 332 5.66 7.85 19.73
N VAL A 333 4.49 7.49 20.25
CA VAL A 333 3.36 7.04 19.44
C VAL A 333 2.02 7.54 19.99
N GLY A 334 1.09 7.86 19.09
CA GLY A 334 -0.33 8.05 19.38
C GLY A 334 -1.17 7.13 18.52
N CYS A 335 -1.98 6.27 19.15
CA CYS A 335 -2.84 5.30 18.45
C CYS A 335 -4.31 5.58 18.76
N TYR A 336 -5.12 5.86 17.73
CA TYR A 336 -6.56 6.05 17.88
C TYR A 336 -7.33 5.04 17.04
N GLY A 337 -8.09 4.17 17.72
CA GLY A 337 -8.99 3.21 17.09
C GLY A 337 -10.43 3.71 16.99
N TYR A 338 -11.11 3.43 15.87
CA TYR A 338 -12.52 3.77 15.70
C TYR A 338 -13.26 2.76 14.80
N GLU A 339 -14.57 2.63 15.01
CA GLU A 339 -15.45 1.84 14.15
C GLU A 339 -16.02 2.72 13.03
N GLY A 340 -15.90 2.25 11.78
CA GLY A 340 -16.34 2.95 10.58
C GLY A 340 -16.17 2.10 9.32
N GLY A 341 -17.03 2.29 8.31
CA GLY A 341 -16.94 1.55 7.04
C GLY A 341 -17.09 0.03 7.17
N GLY A 342 -17.79 -0.45 8.22
CA GLY A 342 -18.00 -1.88 8.47
C GLY A 342 -16.79 -2.61 9.09
N MET A 343 -15.76 -1.89 9.53
CA MET A 343 -14.56 -2.47 10.14
C MET A 343 -14.05 -1.63 11.32
N TYR A 344 -13.05 -2.17 12.03
CA TYR A 344 -12.30 -1.42 13.03
C TYR A 344 -11.05 -0.81 12.37
N ASN A 345 -10.89 0.50 12.49
CA ASN A 345 -9.81 1.26 11.87
C ASN A 345 -8.87 1.83 12.93
N TYR A 346 -7.62 2.05 12.56
CA TYR A 346 -6.60 2.67 13.37
C TYR A 346 -5.87 3.75 12.61
N ILE A 347 -5.61 4.87 13.30
CA ILE A 347 -4.58 5.85 12.94
C ILE A 347 -3.44 5.69 13.95
N GLN A 348 -2.22 5.47 13.47
CA GLN A 348 -1.00 5.38 14.28
C GLN A 348 -0.06 6.51 13.87
N ASN A 349 0.17 7.49 14.75
CA ASN A 349 1.15 8.55 14.54
C ASN A 349 2.40 8.25 15.34
N PHE A 350 3.54 8.15 14.66
CA PHE A 350 4.86 7.95 15.26
C PHE A 350 5.63 9.25 15.19
N ALA A 351 6.43 9.57 16.20
CA ALA A 351 7.30 10.74 16.14
C ALA A 351 8.54 10.61 17.02
N SER A 352 9.49 11.49 16.74
CA SER A 352 10.63 11.80 17.60
C SER A 352 10.88 13.31 17.58
N SER A 353 11.74 13.78 18.48
CA SER A 353 12.17 15.18 18.48
C SER A 353 12.75 15.52 17.11
N GLY A 354 12.27 16.60 16.49
CA GLY A 354 12.75 16.99 15.17
C GLY A 354 14.27 17.17 15.17
N LYS A 355 14.96 16.63 14.15
CA LYS A 355 16.33 17.06 13.86
C LYS A 355 16.24 18.56 13.56
N LYS A 356 16.81 19.38 14.44
CA LYS A 356 16.99 20.81 14.19
C LYS A 356 17.88 21.03 12.98
#